data_AF-A0A924AT51-F1
#
_entry.id   AF-A0A924AT51-F1
#
_cell.length_a   1.000
_cell.length_b   1.000
_cell.length_c   1.000
_cell.angle_alpha   90.00
_cell.angle_beta   90.00
_cell.angle_gamma   90.00
#
_symmetry.space_group_name_H-M   'P 1'
#
loop_
_entity.id
_entity.type
_entity.pdbx_description
1 polymer ?
#
loop_
_entity_poly.entity_id
_entity_poly.type
_entity_poly.pdbx_seq_one_letter_code
_entity_poly.pdbx_strand_id
1 'polypeptide(L)'
;MSAQLDQLTAQAANDPDTLETQEWLEALEAVIENEGPERAHYLMERLVDLARRRGAHIPFSSNTAYVNTIPAHLEAHCPGNLEFEERLRSWMRWNAMAMVVKANRVDGDLGGHISSFASLANMLGIGFNHFWHAPTAEHGGDLLYIQGHSSPGIYARAFLEGRLSEEQMLNFRREVDGKGLSSYPHPKLMPKFWQFPTVSMGLGPLMAIYQARFLKYLHARSIADTENRKVWVFCGDGEMDEPESMGAIGMAARERLDNLVMVVNCNLQRLDGPVRGNGKIIQ
;
A
#
# COMPACT_ATOMS: atom_id res chain seq x y z
N MET A 1 24.01 -16.87 11.54
CA MET A 1 24.74 -15.79 10.87
C MET A 1 25.86 -16.35 9.99
N SER A 2 26.73 -17.28 10.45
CA SER A 2 27.72 -17.90 9.55
C SER A 2 27.11 -18.55 8.29
N ALA A 3 25.94 -19.17 8.39
CA ALA A 3 25.24 -19.77 7.25
C ALA A 3 24.79 -18.78 6.16
N GLN A 4 24.68 -17.48 6.45
CA GLN A 4 24.39 -16.44 5.44
C GLN A 4 25.67 -15.97 4.74
N LEU A 5 26.79 -15.89 5.47
CA LEU A 5 28.11 -15.67 4.86
C LEU A 5 28.47 -16.82 3.91
N ASP A 6 28.25 -18.06 4.35
CA ASP A 6 28.50 -19.27 3.55
C ASP A 6 27.67 -19.30 2.25
N GLN A 7 26.48 -18.69 2.24
CA GLN A 7 25.66 -18.55 1.03
C GLN A 7 26.15 -17.45 0.07
N LEU A 8 26.70 -16.35 0.59
CA LEU A 8 27.27 -15.27 -0.22
C LEU A 8 28.57 -15.71 -0.89
N THR A 9 29.43 -16.44 -0.18
CA THR A 9 30.66 -17.03 -0.74
C THR A 9 30.37 -18.20 -1.69
N ALA A 10 29.36 -19.02 -1.41
CA ALA A 10 28.95 -20.11 -2.32
C ALA A 10 28.38 -19.62 -3.67
N GLN A 11 27.89 -18.37 -3.76
CA GLN A 11 27.41 -17.79 -5.02
C GLN A 11 28.54 -17.36 -5.97
N ALA A 12 29.78 -17.33 -5.53
CA ALA A 12 30.92 -16.87 -6.33
C ALA A 12 31.63 -18.04 -7.02
N ALA A 13 30.97 -18.68 -7.99
CA ALA A 13 31.56 -19.79 -8.77
C ALA A 13 32.77 -19.39 -9.65
N ASN A 14 33.22 -18.13 -9.61
CA ASN A 14 34.34 -17.55 -10.36
C ASN A 14 35.14 -16.52 -9.52
N ASP A 15 35.15 -16.62 -8.20
CA ASP A 15 35.97 -15.72 -7.37
C ASP A 15 37.47 -16.02 -7.54
N PRO A 16 38.29 -15.08 -8.06
CA PRO A 16 39.73 -15.31 -8.23
C PRO A 16 40.49 -15.35 -6.91
N ASP A 17 39.98 -14.75 -5.83
CA ASP A 17 40.60 -14.77 -4.49
C ASP A 17 39.55 -14.80 -3.39
N THR A 18 39.14 -16.01 -3.01
CA THR A 18 38.14 -16.24 -1.98
C THR A 18 38.56 -15.74 -0.59
N LEU A 19 39.87 -15.68 -0.32
CA LEU A 19 40.37 -15.25 0.99
C LEU A 19 40.19 -13.74 1.14
N GLU A 20 40.60 -12.96 0.14
CA GLU A 20 40.40 -11.51 0.14
C GLU A 20 38.91 -11.17 0.24
N THR A 21 38.05 -11.81 -0.55
CA THR A 21 36.59 -11.59 -0.48
C THR A 21 36.04 -11.89 0.92
N GLN A 22 36.51 -12.97 1.56
CA GLN A 22 36.10 -13.30 2.92
C GLN A 22 36.55 -12.24 3.93
N GLU A 23 37.79 -11.75 3.85
CA GLU A 23 38.30 -10.68 4.73
C GLU A 23 37.46 -9.39 4.61
N TRP A 24 37.04 -9.00 3.39
CA TRP A 24 36.18 -7.84 3.19
C TRP A 24 34.77 -8.03 3.77
N LEU A 25 34.19 -9.22 3.64
CA LEU A 25 32.88 -9.55 4.21
C LEU A 25 32.92 -9.55 5.73
N GLU A 26 33.93 -10.19 6.32
CA GLU A 26 34.14 -10.24 7.78
C GLU A 26 34.40 -8.83 8.34
N ALA A 27 35.16 -7.99 7.64
CA ALA A 27 35.38 -6.61 8.05
C ALA A 27 34.08 -5.79 8.06
N LEU A 28 33.21 -5.96 7.06
CA LEU A 28 31.92 -5.29 7.03
C LEU A 28 30.98 -5.79 8.14
N GLU A 29 30.96 -7.12 8.38
CA GLU A 29 30.20 -7.73 9.47
C GLU A 29 30.65 -7.17 10.84
N ALA A 30 31.97 -7.13 11.08
CA ALA A 30 32.53 -6.57 12.30
C ALA A 30 32.13 -5.09 12.51
N VAL A 31 32.06 -4.28 11.45
CA VAL A 31 31.56 -2.89 11.56
C VAL A 31 30.07 -2.86 11.92
N ILE A 32 29.24 -3.71 11.30
CA ILE A 32 27.81 -3.77 11.61
C ILE A 32 27.59 -4.18 13.07
N GLU A 33 28.34 -5.15 13.59
CA GLU A 33 28.23 -5.63 14.96
C GLU A 33 28.71 -4.60 16.00
N ASN A 34 29.80 -3.88 15.72
CA ASN A 34 30.44 -2.99 16.71
C ASN A 34 30.02 -1.53 16.59
N GLU A 35 29.80 -1.01 15.38
CA GLU A 35 29.48 0.40 15.11
C GLU A 35 28.06 0.60 14.54
N GLY A 36 27.38 -0.47 14.08
CA GLY A 36 26.00 -0.43 13.62
C GLY A 36 25.82 -0.21 12.11
N PRO A 37 24.57 -0.34 11.62
CA PRO A 37 24.26 -0.34 10.19
C PRO A 37 24.47 1.02 9.50
N GLU A 38 24.27 2.14 10.20
CA GLU A 38 24.50 3.48 9.64
C GLU A 38 25.97 3.69 9.26
N ARG A 39 26.88 3.20 10.11
CA ARG A 39 28.31 3.26 9.85
C ARG A 39 28.71 2.40 8.66
N ALA A 40 28.22 1.17 8.62
CA ALA A 40 28.46 0.26 7.50
C ALA A 40 27.96 0.87 6.17
N HIS A 41 26.78 1.49 6.18
CA HIS A 41 26.24 2.21 5.03
C HIS A 41 27.18 3.35 4.57
N TYR A 42 27.63 4.19 5.52
CA TYR A 42 28.58 5.28 5.21
C TYR A 42 29.89 4.78 4.59
N LEU A 43 30.46 3.68 5.11
CA LEU A 43 31.69 3.10 4.55
C LEU A 43 31.46 2.58 3.13
N MET A 44 30.34 1.90 2.89
CA MET A 44 29.98 1.41 1.56
C MET A 44 29.83 2.56 0.55
N GLU A 45 29.18 3.67 0.93
CA GLU A 45 29.10 4.86 0.06
C GLU A 45 30.48 5.41 -0.30
N ARG A 46 31.42 5.45 0.65
CA ARG A 46 32.80 5.90 0.42
C ARG A 46 33.57 4.97 -0.51
N LEU A 47 33.42 3.66 -0.34
CA LEU A 47 34.05 2.66 -1.21
C LEU A 47 33.52 2.77 -2.65
N VAL A 48 32.19 2.92 -2.81
CA VAL A 48 31.55 3.11 -4.11
C VAL A 48 32.01 4.41 -4.79
N ASP A 49 32.08 5.53 -4.06
CA ASP A 49 32.58 6.81 -4.58
C ASP A 49 34.05 6.70 -5.03
N LEU A 50 34.90 6.07 -4.21
CA LEU A 50 36.30 5.82 -4.57
C LEU A 50 36.42 4.96 -5.83
N ALA A 51 35.69 3.85 -5.90
CA ALA A 51 35.71 2.96 -7.04
C ALA A 51 35.26 3.66 -8.33
N ARG A 52 34.17 4.45 -8.28
CA ARG A 52 33.71 5.26 -9.43
C ARG A 52 34.77 6.26 -9.89
N ARG A 53 35.38 7.00 -8.96
CA ARG A 53 36.45 7.97 -9.29
C ARG A 53 37.70 7.32 -9.88
N ARG A 54 37.92 6.03 -9.57
CA ARG A 54 39.03 5.22 -10.11
C ARG A 54 38.67 4.46 -11.39
N GLY A 55 37.49 4.69 -11.96
CA GLY A 55 37.08 4.13 -13.25
C GLY A 55 36.41 2.76 -13.16
N ALA A 56 36.13 2.25 -11.97
CA ALA A 56 35.31 1.05 -11.82
C ALA A 56 33.85 1.37 -12.15
N HIS A 57 33.24 0.53 -13.01
CA HIS A 57 31.83 0.67 -13.35
C HIS A 57 30.95 0.01 -12.29
N ILE A 58 30.49 0.79 -11.31
CA ILE A 58 29.48 0.35 -10.34
C ILE A 58 28.13 0.97 -10.73
N PRO A 59 27.22 0.21 -11.38
CA PRO A 59 25.90 0.72 -11.71
C PRO A 59 25.19 1.17 -10.44
N PHE A 60 24.63 2.38 -10.45
CA PHE A 60 23.74 2.81 -9.37
C PHE A 60 22.49 1.93 -9.41
N SER A 61 22.23 1.22 -8.32
CA SER A 61 20.96 0.53 -8.11
C SER A 61 20.20 1.26 -7.01
N SER A 62 19.03 1.81 -7.34
CA SER A 62 18.06 2.29 -6.35
C SER A 62 17.34 1.14 -5.63
N ASN A 63 17.53 -0.10 -6.10
CA ASN A 63 16.78 -1.24 -5.61
C ASN A 63 17.42 -1.77 -4.33
N THR A 64 16.62 -1.91 -3.29
CA THR A 64 16.98 -2.65 -2.08
C THR A 64 16.85 -4.15 -2.30
N ALA A 65 17.36 -4.95 -1.35
CA ALA A 65 17.09 -6.37 -1.31
C ALA A 65 15.58 -6.65 -1.34
N TYR A 66 15.17 -7.72 -2.01
CA TYR A 66 13.76 -8.10 -2.17
C TYR A 66 13.22 -8.80 -0.91
N VAL A 67 13.30 -8.10 0.21
CA VAL A 67 12.90 -8.52 1.57
C VAL A 67 12.19 -7.36 2.26
N ASN A 68 11.60 -7.59 3.43
CA ASN A 68 10.93 -6.54 4.19
C ASN A 68 11.89 -5.40 4.55
N THR A 69 11.46 -4.15 4.33
CA THR A 69 12.22 -2.96 4.75
C THR A 69 12.38 -2.88 6.27
N ILE A 70 11.37 -3.33 7.04
CA ILE A 70 11.45 -3.45 8.50
C ILE A 70 11.80 -4.90 8.82
N PRO A 71 12.99 -5.19 9.40
CA PRO A 71 13.37 -6.54 9.79
C PRO A 71 12.64 -6.98 11.07
N ALA A 72 12.50 -8.30 11.26
CA ALA A 72 11.74 -8.90 12.37
C ALA A 72 12.14 -8.39 13.77
N HIS A 73 13.41 -8.06 14.00
CA HIS A 73 13.87 -7.55 15.29
C HIS A 73 13.50 -6.07 15.55
N LEU A 74 13.06 -5.33 14.53
CA LEU A 74 12.54 -3.96 14.63
C LEU A 74 11.00 -3.92 14.48
N GLU A 75 10.33 -5.05 14.28
CA GLU A 75 8.87 -5.10 14.16
C GLU A 75 8.21 -4.70 15.48
N ALA A 76 7.23 -3.80 15.39
CA ALA A 76 6.39 -3.45 16.52
C ALA A 76 5.37 -4.57 16.78
N HIS A 77 5.11 -4.86 18.07
CA HIS A 77 4.08 -5.81 18.46
C HIS A 77 2.68 -5.28 18.06
N CYS A 78 1.85 -6.12 17.45
CA CYS A 78 0.48 -5.75 17.12
C CYS A 78 -0.34 -5.57 18.40
N PRO A 79 -0.98 -4.41 18.65
CA PRO A 79 -1.72 -4.18 19.90
C PRO A 79 -3.07 -4.92 19.95
N GLY A 80 -3.55 -5.45 18.82
CA GLY A 80 -4.85 -6.08 18.69
C GLY A 80 -4.88 -7.58 19.02
N ASN A 81 -6.10 -8.14 19.05
CA ASN A 81 -6.30 -9.58 19.16
C ASN A 81 -6.37 -10.19 17.76
N LEU A 82 -5.27 -10.79 17.30
CA LEU A 82 -5.13 -11.34 15.96
C LEU A 82 -6.18 -12.42 15.61
N GLU A 83 -6.64 -13.20 16.59
CA GLU A 83 -7.66 -14.24 16.38
C GLU A 83 -9.01 -13.62 16.04
N PHE A 84 -9.44 -12.63 16.82
CA PHE A 84 -10.71 -11.92 16.56
C PHE A 84 -10.64 -11.10 15.29
N GLU A 85 -9.52 -10.44 15.02
CA GLU A 85 -9.35 -9.69 13.79
C GLU A 85 -9.38 -10.59 12.55
N GLU A 86 -8.81 -11.79 12.61
CA GLU A 86 -8.89 -12.76 11.52
C GLU A 86 -10.33 -13.25 11.29
N ARG A 87 -11.08 -13.49 12.36
CA ARG A 87 -12.51 -13.84 12.26
C ARG A 87 -13.32 -12.73 11.61
N LEU A 88 -13.11 -11.47 12.01
CA LEU A 88 -13.76 -10.31 11.40
C LEU A 88 -13.42 -10.20 9.92
N ARG A 89 -12.14 -10.32 9.55
CA ARG A 89 -11.71 -10.30 8.14
C ARG A 89 -12.31 -11.45 7.34
N SER A 90 -12.44 -12.63 7.93
CA SER A 90 -13.09 -13.78 7.29
C SER A 90 -14.56 -13.51 6.97
N TRP A 91 -15.31 -12.90 7.89
CA TRP A 91 -16.69 -12.49 7.64
C TRP A 91 -16.79 -11.39 6.58
N MET A 92 -15.88 -10.42 6.58
CA MET A 92 -15.80 -9.41 5.52
C MET A 92 -15.58 -10.05 4.14
N ARG A 93 -14.63 -10.98 4.02
CA ARG A 93 -14.35 -11.73 2.78
C ARG A 93 -15.59 -12.50 2.32
N TRP A 94 -16.24 -13.22 3.24
CA TRP A 94 -17.45 -13.99 2.95
C TRP A 94 -18.59 -13.10 2.43
N ASN A 95 -18.93 -12.03 3.16
CA ASN A 95 -20.03 -11.14 2.79
C ASN A 95 -19.76 -10.41 1.46
N ALA A 96 -18.52 -9.99 1.22
CA ALA A 96 -18.12 -9.36 -0.05
C ALA A 96 -18.32 -10.32 -1.24
N MET A 97 -17.84 -11.57 -1.12
CA MET A 97 -18.03 -12.60 -2.13
C MET A 97 -19.51 -12.95 -2.32
N ALA A 98 -20.24 -13.19 -1.23
CA ALA A 98 -21.65 -13.58 -1.26
C ALA A 98 -22.51 -12.51 -1.95
N MET A 99 -22.26 -11.23 -1.68
CA MET A 99 -22.94 -10.10 -2.32
C MET A 99 -22.71 -10.10 -3.84
N VAL A 100 -21.46 -10.22 -4.30
CA VAL A 100 -21.13 -10.23 -5.74
C VAL A 100 -21.74 -11.45 -6.43
N VAL A 101 -21.63 -12.64 -5.83
CA VAL A 101 -22.19 -13.88 -6.40
C VAL A 101 -23.72 -13.80 -6.47
N LYS A 102 -24.39 -13.30 -5.43
CA LYS A 102 -25.86 -13.14 -5.45
C LYS A 102 -26.30 -12.14 -6.53
N ALA A 103 -25.62 -11.01 -6.67
CA ALA A 103 -25.95 -10.02 -7.71
C ALA A 103 -25.95 -10.66 -9.12
N ASN A 104 -24.94 -11.48 -9.42
CA ASN A 104 -24.79 -12.12 -10.73
C ASN A 104 -25.64 -13.38 -10.92
N ARG A 105 -26.08 -14.06 -9.85
CA ARG A 105 -27.00 -15.21 -9.98
C ARG A 105 -28.41 -14.83 -10.40
N VAL A 106 -28.86 -13.61 -10.10
CA VAL A 106 -30.22 -13.17 -10.41
C VAL A 106 -30.30 -12.63 -11.85
N ASP A 107 -29.40 -11.71 -12.24
CA ASP A 107 -29.49 -11.00 -13.53
C ASP A 107 -28.36 -11.36 -14.52
N GLY A 108 -27.31 -12.08 -14.10
CA GLY A 108 -26.21 -12.52 -14.97
C GLY A 108 -25.12 -11.48 -15.26
N ASP A 109 -25.46 -10.20 -15.43
CA ASP A 109 -24.57 -9.22 -16.08
C ASP A 109 -24.19 -7.99 -15.24
N LEU A 110 -24.47 -7.98 -13.94
CA LEU A 110 -24.14 -6.83 -13.07
C LEU A 110 -22.64 -6.69 -12.80
N GLY A 111 -21.89 -7.79 -12.88
CA GLY A 111 -20.45 -7.84 -12.59
C GLY A 111 -20.11 -7.64 -11.11
N GLY A 112 -18.85 -7.30 -10.83
CA GLY A 112 -18.32 -7.12 -9.47
C GLY A 112 -17.04 -7.90 -9.24
N HIS A 113 -16.14 -7.34 -8.44
CA HIS A 113 -14.80 -7.89 -8.23
C HIS A 113 -14.69 -8.54 -6.87
N ILE A 114 -14.11 -9.75 -6.81
CA ILE A 114 -13.90 -10.49 -5.55
C ILE A 114 -12.40 -10.48 -5.18
N SER A 115 -11.53 -10.75 -6.15
CA SER A 115 -10.09 -10.95 -5.92
C SER A 115 -9.37 -9.69 -5.43
N SER A 116 -9.74 -8.50 -5.93
CA SER A 116 -9.11 -7.23 -5.54
C SER A 116 -9.23 -6.98 -4.03
N PHE A 117 -10.46 -7.05 -3.48
CA PHE A 117 -10.64 -6.92 -2.04
C PHE A 117 -9.97 -8.06 -1.27
N ALA A 118 -10.01 -9.29 -1.78
CA ALA A 118 -9.36 -10.41 -1.11
C ALA A 118 -7.84 -10.18 -0.92
N SER A 119 -7.15 -9.58 -1.89
CA SER A 119 -5.74 -9.22 -1.73
C SER A 119 -5.50 -8.07 -0.72
N LEU A 120 -6.47 -7.17 -0.55
CA LEU A 120 -6.37 -6.00 0.33
C LEU A 120 -6.92 -6.22 1.75
N ALA A 121 -7.67 -7.29 2.03
CA ALA A 121 -8.49 -7.36 3.24
C ALA A 121 -7.67 -7.29 4.54
N ASN A 122 -6.43 -7.79 4.55
CA ASN A 122 -5.55 -7.68 5.71
C ASN A 122 -5.11 -6.23 5.93
N MET A 123 -4.64 -5.54 4.88
CA MET A 123 -4.23 -4.14 4.96
C MET A 123 -5.40 -3.24 5.40
N LEU A 124 -6.58 -3.44 4.79
CA LEU A 124 -7.76 -2.67 5.16
C LEU A 124 -8.21 -2.98 6.59
N GLY A 125 -8.21 -4.25 6.99
CA GLY A 125 -8.58 -4.67 8.36
C GLY A 125 -7.68 -4.03 9.42
N ILE A 126 -6.37 -4.06 9.22
CA ILE A 126 -5.40 -3.39 10.10
C ILE A 126 -5.63 -1.88 10.12
N GLY A 127 -5.82 -1.26 8.95
CA GLY A 127 -6.09 0.17 8.84
C GLY A 127 -7.31 0.60 9.65
N PHE A 128 -8.44 -0.12 9.49
CA PHE A 128 -9.67 0.16 10.23
C PHE A 128 -9.55 -0.04 11.74
N ASN A 129 -8.74 -1.00 12.19
CA ASN A 129 -8.66 -1.34 13.61
C ASN A 129 -7.65 -0.46 14.36
N HIS A 130 -6.58 -0.03 13.70
CA HIS A 130 -5.39 0.52 14.38
C HIS A 130 -4.91 1.87 13.88
N PHE A 131 -5.36 2.35 12.70
CA PHE A 131 -4.77 3.54 12.08
C PHE A 131 -5.76 4.65 11.77
N TRP A 132 -6.94 4.33 11.24
CA TRP A 132 -7.80 5.35 10.65
C TRP A 132 -8.76 5.98 11.64
N HIS A 133 -8.79 7.31 11.60
CA HIS A 133 -9.66 8.12 12.42
C HIS A 133 -10.87 8.57 11.61
N ALA A 134 -12.07 8.27 12.11
CA ALA A 134 -13.28 8.91 11.62
C ALA A 134 -13.33 10.39 12.07
N PRO A 135 -14.15 11.23 11.42
CA PRO A 135 -14.40 12.58 11.92
C PRO A 135 -15.04 12.57 13.31
N THR A 136 -14.49 13.36 14.24
CA THR A 136 -15.04 13.66 15.58
C THR A 136 -15.10 15.17 15.78
N ALA A 137 -15.51 15.64 16.96
CA ALA A 137 -15.48 17.07 17.27
C ALA A 137 -14.03 17.62 17.35
N GLU A 138 -13.07 16.75 17.70
CA GLU A 138 -11.67 17.09 17.92
C GLU A 138 -10.76 16.68 16.74
N HIS A 139 -11.23 15.83 15.82
CA HIS A 139 -10.42 15.33 14.70
C HIS A 139 -11.19 15.37 13.38
N GLY A 140 -10.61 15.99 12.35
CA GLY A 140 -11.25 16.14 11.03
C GLY A 140 -11.36 14.86 10.19
N GLY A 141 -10.87 13.73 10.72
CA GLY A 141 -10.87 12.42 10.07
C GLY A 141 -9.80 12.26 9.00
N ASP A 142 -9.33 11.02 8.82
CA ASP A 142 -8.44 10.63 7.73
C ASP A 142 -9.20 10.55 6.40
N LEU A 143 -8.47 10.77 5.31
CA LEU A 143 -9.03 10.80 3.95
C LEU A 143 -8.60 9.52 3.22
N LEU A 144 -9.54 8.61 3.00
CA LEU A 144 -9.25 7.29 2.42
C LEU A 144 -9.70 7.24 0.95
N TYR A 145 -8.74 7.27 0.03
CA TYR A 145 -8.94 6.99 -1.40
C TYR A 145 -8.89 5.47 -1.59
N ILE A 146 -10.01 4.81 -1.32
CA ILE A 146 -10.15 3.35 -1.44
C ILE A 146 -10.12 2.91 -2.90
N GLN A 147 -9.40 1.84 -3.22
CA GLN A 147 -9.39 1.26 -4.57
C GLN A 147 -10.82 0.89 -5.00
N GLY A 148 -11.29 1.44 -6.12
CA GLY A 148 -12.71 1.32 -6.51
C GLY A 148 -13.21 -0.12 -6.57
N HIS A 149 -12.43 -1.02 -7.15
CA HIS A 149 -12.74 -2.45 -7.28
C HIS A 149 -12.79 -3.21 -5.94
N SER A 150 -12.33 -2.62 -4.84
CA SER A 150 -12.43 -3.19 -3.49
C SER A 150 -13.71 -2.78 -2.74
N SER A 151 -14.61 -2.01 -3.36
CA SER A 151 -15.89 -1.57 -2.78
C SER A 151 -16.71 -2.68 -2.12
N PRO A 152 -16.76 -3.94 -2.62
CA PRO A 152 -17.57 -4.97 -1.96
C PRO A 152 -17.11 -5.28 -0.54
N GLY A 153 -15.82 -5.15 -0.26
CA GLY A 153 -15.25 -5.35 1.07
C GLY A 153 -15.59 -4.24 2.06
N ILE A 154 -15.67 -3.00 1.57
CA ILE A 154 -16.09 -1.86 2.40
C ILE A 154 -17.57 -1.98 2.77
N TYR A 155 -18.42 -2.37 1.81
CA TYR A 155 -19.82 -2.66 2.11
C TYR A 155 -19.97 -3.84 3.07
N ALA A 156 -19.18 -4.90 2.90
CA ALA A 156 -19.18 -6.04 3.81
C ALA A 156 -18.84 -5.63 5.25
N ARG A 157 -17.84 -4.76 5.45
CA ARG A 157 -17.55 -4.21 6.79
C ARG A 157 -18.68 -3.32 7.30
N ALA A 158 -19.16 -2.38 6.49
CA ALA A 158 -20.25 -1.49 6.89
C ALA A 158 -21.53 -2.25 7.27
N PHE A 159 -21.80 -3.39 6.62
CA PHE A 159 -22.89 -4.30 6.99
C PHE A 159 -22.65 -4.95 8.37
N LEU A 160 -21.44 -5.44 8.64
CA LEU A 160 -21.09 -5.99 9.97
C LEU A 160 -21.15 -4.93 11.08
N GLU A 161 -20.89 -3.67 10.75
CA GLU A 161 -21.02 -2.52 11.65
C GLU A 161 -22.49 -2.03 11.79
N GLY A 162 -23.45 -2.66 11.12
CA GLY A 162 -24.87 -2.29 11.17
C GLY A 162 -25.19 -0.99 10.43
N ARG A 163 -24.28 -0.47 9.60
CA ARG A 163 -24.46 0.76 8.82
C ARG A 163 -25.20 0.55 7.50
N LEU A 164 -25.24 -0.68 7.00
CA LEU A 164 -25.98 -1.08 5.80
C LEU A 164 -26.95 -2.20 6.15
N SER A 165 -28.14 -2.18 5.55
CA SER A 165 -29.13 -3.24 5.70
C SER A 165 -28.89 -4.40 4.75
N GLU A 166 -29.47 -5.56 5.05
CA GLU A 166 -29.44 -6.71 4.13
C GLU A 166 -30.10 -6.38 2.79
N GLU A 167 -31.20 -5.60 2.79
CA GLU A 167 -31.86 -5.14 1.56
C GLU A 167 -30.90 -4.35 0.66
N GLN A 168 -30.08 -3.48 1.22
CA GLN A 168 -29.06 -2.74 0.46
C GLN A 168 -28.00 -3.68 -0.12
N MET A 169 -27.52 -4.65 0.68
CA MET A 169 -26.54 -5.65 0.22
C MET A 169 -27.09 -6.50 -0.93
N LEU A 170 -28.37 -6.88 -0.89
CA LEU A 170 -29.03 -7.64 -1.97
C LEU A 170 -29.22 -6.80 -3.25
N ASN A 171 -29.26 -5.47 -3.12
CA ASN A 171 -29.38 -4.51 -4.23
C ASN A 171 -28.03 -3.92 -4.66
N PHE A 172 -26.91 -4.63 -4.42
CA PHE A 172 -25.61 -4.22 -4.95
C PHE A 172 -25.67 -4.07 -6.49
N ARG A 173 -25.21 -2.91 -6.97
CA ARG A 173 -25.29 -2.45 -8.38
C ARG A 173 -26.71 -2.25 -8.94
N ARG A 174 -27.73 -2.22 -8.09
CA ARG A 174 -29.13 -1.92 -8.46
C ARG A 174 -29.62 -0.68 -7.71
N GLU A 175 -29.25 0.51 -8.21
CA GLU A 175 -29.45 1.77 -7.47
C GLU A 175 -30.53 2.70 -8.02
N VAL A 176 -31.13 2.39 -9.19
CA VAL A 176 -32.13 3.26 -9.86
C VAL A 176 -33.31 3.58 -8.93
N ASP A 177 -33.78 2.60 -8.16
CA ASP A 177 -34.91 2.75 -7.24
C ASP A 177 -34.49 3.24 -5.83
N GLY A 178 -33.25 3.70 -5.66
CA GLY A 178 -32.76 4.36 -4.44
C GLY A 178 -32.45 3.43 -3.24
N LYS A 179 -32.53 2.11 -3.42
CA LYS A 179 -32.31 1.11 -2.35
C LYS A 179 -31.04 0.26 -2.51
N GLY A 180 -30.19 0.61 -3.49
CA GLY A 180 -29.00 -0.15 -3.81
C GLY A 180 -27.70 0.41 -3.28
N LEU A 181 -26.62 -0.27 -3.64
CA LEU A 181 -25.25 0.14 -3.41
C LEU A 181 -24.56 0.38 -4.74
N SER A 182 -23.89 1.52 -4.88
CA SER A 182 -23.13 1.85 -6.10
C SER A 182 -22.03 0.83 -6.36
N SER A 183 -21.68 0.65 -7.63
CA SER A 183 -20.59 -0.25 -8.04
C SER A 183 -19.25 0.14 -7.42
N TYR A 184 -18.97 1.44 -7.32
CA TYR A 184 -17.70 2.02 -6.91
C TYR A 184 -17.91 3.27 -6.03
N PRO A 185 -16.83 3.88 -5.51
CA PRO A 185 -16.92 5.12 -4.74
C PRO A 185 -17.49 6.29 -5.54
N HIS A 186 -18.80 6.49 -5.46
CA HIS A 186 -19.52 7.56 -6.15
C HIS A 186 -20.25 8.44 -5.15
N PRO A 187 -19.63 9.53 -4.66
CA PRO A 187 -20.26 10.44 -3.69
C PRO A 187 -21.58 11.04 -4.20
N LYS A 188 -21.73 11.23 -5.51
CA LYS A 188 -22.99 11.73 -6.08
C LYS A 188 -24.15 10.74 -5.91
N LEU A 189 -23.87 9.44 -5.97
CA LEU A 189 -24.86 8.36 -5.88
C LEU A 189 -25.09 7.94 -4.42
N MET A 190 -24.04 7.96 -3.59
CA MET A 190 -24.11 7.67 -2.15
C MET A 190 -23.49 8.80 -1.31
N PRO A 191 -24.14 9.98 -1.21
CA PRO A 191 -23.57 11.20 -0.62
C PRO A 191 -23.30 11.13 0.88
N LYS A 192 -23.85 10.13 1.57
CA LYS A 192 -23.64 9.90 3.01
C LYS A 192 -22.68 8.74 3.30
N PHE A 193 -22.03 8.21 2.27
CA PHE A 193 -21.15 7.04 2.39
C PHE A 193 -19.79 7.28 1.73
N TRP A 194 -19.77 7.54 0.42
CA TRP A 194 -18.52 7.71 -0.32
C TRP A 194 -18.05 9.16 -0.33
N GLN A 195 -16.73 9.35 -0.29
CA GLN A 195 -16.10 10.68 -0.27
C GLN A 195 -15.27 10.98 -1.52
N PHE A 196 -14.47 10.02 -2.00
CA PHE A 196 -13.51 10.22 -3.09
C PHE A 196 -13.72 9.21 -4.22
N PRO A 197 -13.94 9.64 -5.47
CA PRO A 197 -14.05 8.73 -6.61
C PRO A 197 -12.67 8.27 -7.10
N THR A 198 -12.49 6.96 -7.25
CA THR A 198 -11.18 6.34 -7.48
C THR A 198 -11.17 5.25 -8.55
N VAL A 199 -12.32 4.88 -9.13
CA VAL A 199 -12.37 3.76 -10.09
C VAL A 199 -11.76 4.09 -11.45
N SER A 200 -11.74 5.37 -11.83
CA SER A 200 -10.92 5.83 -12.94
C SER A 200 -9.48 5.87 -12.45
N MET A 201 -8.73 4.83 -12.82
CA MET A 201 -7.35 4.59 -12.38
C MET A 201 -6.45 5.80 -12.71
N GLY A 202 -5.44 6.02 -11.88
CA GLY A 202 -4.51 7.15 -12.03
C GLY A 202 -4.96 8.46 -11.38
N LEU A 203 -6.27 8.74 -11.39
CA LEU A 203 -6.80 9.94 -10.75
C LEU A 203 -6.68 9.89 -9.22
N GLY A 204 -6.86 8.71 -8.61
CA GLY A 204 -6.76 8.53 -7.15
C GLY A 204 -5.42 9.01 -6.58
N PRO A 205 -4.29 8.45 -7.02
CA PRO A 205 -2.95 8.88 -6.58
C PRO A 205 -2.68 10.37 -6.78
N LEU A 206 -3.01 10.89 -7.98
CA LEU A 206 -2.82 12.30 -8.30
C LEU A 206 -3.62 13.20 -7.36
N MET A 207 -4.92 12.93 -7.19
CA MET A 207 -5.79 13.71 -6.31
C MET A 207 -5.34 13.61 -4.85
N ALA A 208 -4.90 12.43 -4.38
CA ALA A 208 -4.42 12.25 -3.02
C ALA A 208 -3.18 13.11 -2.70
N ILE A 209 -2.23 13.22 -3.64
CA ILE A 209 -1.06 14.12 -3.51
C ILE A 209 -1.52 15.56 -3.31
N TYR A 210 -2.40 16.06 -4.17
CA TYR A 210 -2.89 17.44 -4.07
C TYR A 210 -3.82 17.66 -2.86
N GLN A 211 -4.56 16.63 -2.43
CA GLN A 211 -5.36 16.68 -1.22
C GLN A 211 -4.48 16.81 0.03
N ALA A 212 -3.39 16.04 0.11
CA ALA A 212 -2.43 16.13 1.22
C ALA A 212 -1.76 17.51 1.26
N ARG A 213 -1.37 18.03 0.08
CA ARG A 213 -0.86 19.40 -0.07
C ARG A 213 -1.89 20.45 0.36
N PHE A 214 -3.16 20.25 0.01
CA PHE A 214 -4.22 21.19 0.36
C PHE A 214 -4.49 21.23 1.88
N LEU A 215 -4.41 20.09 2.57
CA LEU A 215 -4.47 20.08 4.04
C LEU A 215 -3.34 20.90 4.65
N LYS A 216 -2.09 20.70 4.20
CA LYS A 216 -0.94 21.51 4.62
C LYS A 216 -1.17 23.00 4.36
N TYR A 217 -1.74 23.35 3.20
CA TYR A 217 -2.10 24.73 2.88
C TYR A 217 -3.14 25.31 3.87
N LEU A 218 -4.21 24.58 4.18
CA LEU A 218 -5.25 25.04 5.10
C LEU A 218 -4.69 25.30 6.50
N HIS A 219 -3.86 24.38 7.00
CA HIS A 219 -3.22 24.53 8.31
C HIS A 219 -2.19 25.67 8.32
N ALA A 220 -1.32 25.77 7.31
CA ALA A 220 -0.34 26.86 7.21
C ALA A 220 -0.99 28.26 7.05
N ARG A 221 -2.21 28.31 6.50
CA ARG A 221 -3.00 29.55 6.38
C ARG A 221 -3.93 29.81 7.56
N SER A 222 -3.90 28.97 8.58
CA SER A 222 -4.78 29.04 9.76
C SER A 222 -6.27 29.08 9.39
N ILE A 223 -6.66 28.44 8.28
CA ILE A 223 -8.06 28.34 7.83
C ILE A 223 -8.75 27.19 8.55
N ALA A 224 -8.04 26.08 8.76
CA ALA A 224 -8.52 24.94 9.51
C ALA A 224 -7.32 24.25 10.17
N ASP A 225 -7.52 23.71 11.36
CA ASP A 225 -6.55 22.80 11.94
C ASP A 225 -6.67 21.43 11.27
N THR A 226 -5.61 21.02 10.59
CA THR A 226 -5.50 19.71 9.93
C THR A 226 -4.36 18.88 10.49
N GLU A 227 -3.85 19.21 11.67
CA GLU A 227 -2.84 18.40 12.34
C GLU A 227 -3.35 16.97 12.54
N ASN A 228 -2.43 16.00 12.50
CA ASN A 228 -2.70 14.57 12.65
C ASN A 228 -3.63 13.91 11.62
N ARG A 229 -4.15 14.66 10.64
CA ARG A 229 -4.93 14.08 9.52
C ARG A 229 -4.00 13.50 8.47
N LYS A 230 -4.26 12.27 8.05
CA LYS A 230 -3.55 11.59 6.96
C LYS A 230 -4.44 11.41 5.73
N VAL A 231 -3.82 11.49 4.57
CA VAL A 231 -4.41 11.09 3.29
C VAL A 231 -3.83 9.73 2.91
N TRP A 232 -4.68 8.73 2.83
CA TRP A 232 -4.32 7.38 2.42
C TRP A 232 -4.86 7.12 1.02
N VAL A 233 -4.03 6.59 0.14
CA VAL A 233 -4.45 6.19 -1.20
C VAL A 233 -4.08 4.74 -1.48
N PHE A 234 -5.08 3.97 -1.89
CA PHE A 234 -4.96 2.55 -2.21
C PHE A 234 -4.94 2.36 -3.72
N CYS A 235 -3.80 1.91 -4.23
CA CYS A 235 -3.56 1.75 -5.66
C CYS A 235 -3.34 0.27 -6.00
N GLY A 236 -3.62 -0.12 -7.23
CA GLY A 236 -3.08 -1.36 -7.79
C GLY A 236 -1.68 -1.14 -8.35
N ASP A 237 -0.82 -2.15 -8.33
CA ASP A 237 0.45 -2.10 -9.08
C ASP A 237 0.24 -1.90 -10.58
N GLY A 238 -0.78 -2.51 -11.18
CA GLY A 238 -1.17 -2.26 -12.57
C GLY A 238 -1.68 -0.83 -12.83
N GLU A 239 -2.29 -0.17 -11.84
CA GLU A 239 -2.72 1.24 -11.94
C GLU A 239 -1.52 2.20 -11.95
N MET A 240 -0.36 1.78 -11.46
CA MET A 240 0.85 2.60 -11.49
C MET A 240 1.42 2.81 -12.90
N ASP A 241 0.91 2.09 -13.92
CA ASP A 241 1.21 2.33 -15.33
C ASP A 241 0.49 3.57 -15.90
N GLU A 242 -0.57 4.07 -15.25
CA GLU A 242 -1.22 5.31 -15.67
C GLU A 242 -0.28 6.51 -15.46
N PRO A 243 -0.10 7.40 -16.45
CA PRO A 243 0.79 8.55 -16.33
C PRO A 243 0.48 9.43 -15.11
N GLU A 244 -0.79 9.57 -14.76
CA GLU A 244 -1.29 10.35 -13.62
C GLU A 244 -0.84 9.76 -12.28
N SER A 245 -0.70 8.43 -12.18
CA SER A 245 -0.30 7.74 -10.94
C SER A 245 1.07 8.18 -10.44
N MET A 246 2.02 8.33 -11.37
CA MET A 246 3.43 8.63 -11.07
C MET A 246 3.86 10.05 -11.45
N GLY A 247 3.16 10.69 -12.39
CA GLY A 247 3.57 11.98 -12.98
C GLY A 247 3.73 13.12 -11.98
N ALA A 248 3.03 13.07 -10.85
CA ALA A 248 3.10 14.08 -9.79
C ALA A 248 3.83 13.62 -8.51
N ILE A 249 4.42 12.42 -8.46
CA ILE A 249 5.00 11.88 -7.21
C ILE A 249 6.12 12.78 -6.66
N GLY A 250 6.89 13.43 -7.54
CA GLY A 250 7.93 14.39 -7.14
C GLY A 250 7.39 15.61 -6.38
N MET A 251 6.10 15.93 -6.52
CA MET A 251 5.46 17.00 -5.74
C MET A 251 5.38 16.64 -4.25
N ALA A 252 5.12 15.37 -3.92
CA ALA A 252 5.04 14.94 -2.52
C ALA A 252 6.36 15.17 -1.78
N ALA A 253 7.49 14.90 -2.45
CA ALA A 253 8.82 15.17 -1.91
C ALA A 253 9.11 16.68 -1.80
N ARG A 254 8.81 17.47 -2.85
CA ARG A 254 9.04 18.93 -2.87
C ARG A 254 8.28 19.66 -1.75
N GLU A 255 7.04 19.26 -1.52
CA GLU A 255 6.15 19.88 -0.53
C GLU A 255 6.24 19.21 0.85
N ARG A 256 7.15 18.22 1.02
CA ARG A 256 7.35 17.46 2.26
C ARG A 256 6.05 16.92 2.84
N LEU A 257 5.27 16.21 2.02
CA LEU A 257 3.94 15.70 2.38
C LEU A 257 4.04 14.47 3.29
N ASP A 258 4.50 14.67 4.54
CA ASP A 258 4.51 13.65 5.60
C ASP A 258 3.10 13.15 6.01
N ASN A 259 2.05 13.79 5.50
CA ASN A 259 0.66 13.46 5.72
C ASN A 259 0.04 12.63 4.58
N LEU A 260 0.82 12.24 3.58
CA LEU A 260 0.40 11.34 2.50
C LEU A 260 0.96 9.93 2.72
N VAL A 261 0.11 8.92 2.62
CA VAL A 261 0.49 7.50 2.62
C VAL A 261 -0.08 6.83 1.38
N MET A 262 0.81 6.28 0.55
CA MET A 262 0.45 5.52 -0.65
C MET A 262 0.62 4.03 -0.38
N VAL A 263 -0.46 3.27 -0.49
CA VAL A 263 -0.50 1.82 -0.33
C VAL A 263 -0.70 1.20 -1.70
N VAL A 264 0.38 0.67 -2.29
CA VAL A 264 0.33 -0.02 -3.58
C VAL A 264 0.17 -1.52 -3.32
N ASN A 265 -0.94 -2.08 -3.77
CA ASN A 265 -1.20 -3.51 -3.70
C ASN A 265 -0.49 -4.24 -4.84
N CYS A 266 0.72 -4.71 -4.55
CA CYS A 266 1.56 -5.44 -5.50
C CYS A 266 1.23 -6.94 -5.52
N ASN A 267 0.09 -7.29 -6.12
CA ASN A 267 -0.27 -8.68 -6.37
C ASN A 267 0.37 -9.26 -7.66
N LEU A 268 1.19 -8.46 -8.34
CA LEU A 268 1.96 -8.73 -9.55
C LEU A 268 1.11 -8.88 -10.81
N GLN A 269 -0.19 -8.59 -10.74
CA GLN A 269 -1.18 -8.87 -11.78
C GLN A 269 -2.07 -7.67 -12.09
N ARG A 270 -2.43 -7.55 -13.36
CA ARG A 270 -3.54 -6.74 -13.88
C ARG A 270 -4.63 -7.67 -14.42
N LEU A 271 -5.71 -7.09 -14.96
CA LEU A 271 -6.87 -7.85 -15.41
C LEU A 271 -6.51 -8.98 -16.41
N ASP A 272 -5.62 -8.71 -17.36
CA ASP A 272 -5.29 -9.62 -18.45
C ASP A 272 -3.91 -10.30 -18.31
N GLY A 273 -3.29 -10.30 -17.13
CA GLY A 273 -2.02 -10.99 -16.89
C GLY A 273 -1.06 -10.24 -15.96
N PRO A 274 0.24 -10.59 -15.90
CA PRO A 274 1.19 -9.93 -15.02
C PRO A 274 1.49 -8.49 -15.47
N VAL A 275 1.81 -7.61 -14.51
CA VAL A 275 2.18 -6.20 -14.80
C VAL A 275 3.54 -6.13 -15.49
N ARG A 276 4.53 -6.85 -14.96
CA ARG A 276 5.89 -6.98 -15.52
C ARG A 276 6.37 -8.42 -15.42
N GLY A 277 5.96 -9.28 -16.36
CA GLY A 277 6.29 -10.72 -16.32
C GLY A 277 7.79 -11.06 -16.37
N ASN A 278 8.58 -10.26 -17.09
CA ASN A 278 10.04 -10.42 -17.21
C ASN A 278 10.83 -9.47 -16.31
N GLY A 279 10.16 -8.80 -15.36
CA GLY A 279 10.75 -7.80 -14.47
C GLY A 279 10.19 -7.91 -13.06
N LYS A 280 10.41 -6.89 -12.24
CA LYS A 280 9.95 -6.83 -10.85
C LYS A 280 9.28 -5.50 -10.60
N ILE A 281 7.95 -5.44 -10.61
CA ILE A 281 7.17 -4.19 -10.48
C ILE A 281 7.34 -3.47 -9.13
N ILE A 282 7.76 -4.20 -8.09
CA ILE A 282 8.05 -3.62 -6.77
C ILE A 282 9.39 -2.85 -6.76
N GLN A 283 10.30 -3.18 -7.70
CA GLN A 283 11.61 -2.52 -7.85
C GLN A 283 11.52 -1.40 -8.88
#